data_AF-A0A4U8S7Z2-F1
#
_entry.id   AF-A0A4U8S7Z2-F1
#
_cell.length_a   1.000
_cell.length_b   1.000
_cell.length_c   1.000
_cell.angle_alpha   90.00
_cell.angle_beta   90.00
_cell.angle_gamma   90.00
#
_symmetry.space_group_name_H-M   'P 1'
#
loop_
_entity.id
_entity.type
_entity.pdbx_description
1 polymer ?
#
loop_
_entity_poly.entity_id
_entity_poly.type
_entity_poly.pdbx_seq_one_letter_code
_entity_poly.pdbx_strand_id
1 'polypeptide(L)'
;MNLMQAELLQISKAFKKACEEHQLRYFMIGGTLLGAVRHQGFIPWDDDMDFVMPRADYEKLIGLFEQGDLGLESQYNLCYIKPNDTYYFPFIKLEDMNTTLIDKYESPTAKVIKFPFCKCDDKEPRGNIVYQTMGVNIDIFPLDYMKGNYKDHLTHYGIFRLMMQFPHCDIARLSRGLLKKILLKGIKALPREYVLKKVGHTMRFGPQKDSGKYLSYWYAIWGYRVHFDKKDFEESVSLAFEDTSFLAPKNFDRILKLTFGDYMSLPPEEERFTHANDDTIIDLNSPYKDAKYKGFLHPRNDKRNTQTDSLYHY
;
A
#
# COMPACT_ATOMS: atom_id res chain seq x y z
N MET A 1 -10.42 6.49 18.45
CA MET A 1 -9.42 6.94 17.46
C MET A 1 -8.11 7.27 18.16
N ASN A 2 -7.00 6.64 17.77
CA ASN A 2 -5.65 6.98 18.23
C ASN A 2 -5.05 8.12 17.37
N LEU A 3 -3.84 8.60 17.70
CA LEU A 3 -3.23 9.73 16.97
C LEU A 3 -2.90 9.39 15.51
N MET A 4 -2.50 8.15 15.21
CA MET A 4 -2.22 7.71 13.84
C MET A 4 -3.50 7.66 13.01
N GLN A 5 -4.58 7.11 13.55
CA GLN A 5 -5.90 7.10 12.92
C GLN A 5 -6.43 8.52 12.70
N ALA A 6 -6.16 9.45 13.63
CA ALA A 6 -6.50 10.86 13.44
C ALA A 6 -5.76 11.45 12.23
N GLU A 7 -4.48 11.15 12.06
CA GLU A 7 -3.68 11.59 10.91
C GLU A 7 -4.20 10.98 9.58
N LEU A 8 -4.44 9.67 9.55
CA LEU A 8 -5.02 8.98 8.40
C LEU A 8 -6.38 9.57 8.00
N LEU A 9 -7.20 9.95 8.98
CA LEU A 9 -8.49 10.59 8.75
C LEU A 9 -8.33 11.99 8.13
N GLN A 10 -7.32 12.77 8.54
CA GLN A 10 -7.05 14.07 7.94
C GLN A 10 -6.60 13.93 6.48
N ILE A 11 -5.65 13.03 6.21
CA ILE A 11 -5.19 12.73 4.84
C ILE A 11 -6.38 12.29 3.97
N SER A 12 -7.24 11.43 4.51
CA SER A 12 -8.44 10.94 3.80
C SER A 12 -9.46 12.03 3.52
N LYS A 13 -9.64 13.00 4.44
CA LYS A 13 -10.51 14.16 4.22
C LYS A 13 -9.96 15.07 3.12
N ALA A 14 -8.66 15.29 3.06
CA ALA A 14 -8.01 16.03 1.98
C ALA A 14 -8.19 15.32 0.63
N PHE A 15 -7.98 14.00 0.59
CA PHE A 15 -8.25 13.17 -0.58
C PHE A 15 -9.71 13.25 -1.04
N LYS A 16 -10.67 13.12 -0.11
CA LYS A 16 -12.10 13.24 -0.38
C LYS A 16 -12.43 14.59 -1.00
N LYS A 17 -11.95 15.69 -0.41
CA LYS A 17 -12.18 17.06 -0.90
C LYS A 17 -11.66 17.22 -2.34
N ALA A 18 -10.43 16.79 -2.61
CA ALA A 18 -9.86 16.82 -3.96
C ALA A 18 -10.69 15.99 -4.96
N CYS A 19 -11.19 14.82 -4.54
CA CYS A 19 -12.06 14.02 -5.39
C CYS A 19 -13.40 14.71 -5.69
N GLU A 20 -14.03 15.33 -4.69
CA GLU A 20 -15.30 16.03 -4.85
C GLU A 20 -15.19 17.25 -5.77
N GLU A 21 -14.13 18.05 -5.63
CA GLU A 21 -13.84 19.21 -6.48
C GLU A 21 -13.72 18.82 -7.96
N HIS A 22 -13.12 17.66 -8.25
CA HIS A 22 -12.84 17.19 -9.60
C HIS A 22 -13.80 16.11 -10.12
N GLN A 23 -14.86 15.82 -9.36
CA GLN A 23 -15.85 14.78 -9.64
C GLN A 23 -15.20 13.41 -9.90
N LEU A 24 -14.16 13.08 -9.15
CA LEU A 24 -13.46 11.81 -9.22
C LEU A 24 -14.19 10.77 -8.38
N ARG A 25 -14.44 9.59 -8.96
CA ARG A 25 -15.01 8.49 -8.18
C ARG A 25 -13.92 7.76 -7.42
N TYR A 26 -14.23 7.44 -6.18
CA TYR A 26 -13.44 6.58 -5.32
C TYR A 26 -14.38 5.78 -4.41
N PHE A 27 -13.86 4.71 -3.81
CA PHE A 27 -14.60 3.90 -2.86
C PHE A 27 -13.69 3.38 -1.76
N MET A 28 -14.17 3.35 -0.51
CA MET A 28 -13.52 2.56 0.55
C MET A 28 -13.52 1.08 0.16
N ILE A 29 -12.43 0.38 0.50
CA ILE A 29 -12.29 -1.07 0.34
C ILE A 29 -11.66 -1.69 1.60
N GLY A 30 -11.51 -3.02 1.62
CA GLY A 30 -10.71 -3.69 2.65
C GLY A 30 -11.17 -3.45 4.09
N GLY A 31 -10.19 -3.28 5.00
CA GLY A 31 -10.40 -2.97 6.41
C GLY A 31 -11.15 -1.66 6.62
N THR A 32 -10.87 -0.64 5.81
CA THR A 32 -11.55 0.66 5.85
C THR A 32 -13.06 0.55 5.59
N LEU A 33 -13.47 -0.17 4.54
CA LEU A 33 -14.89 -0.41 4.25
C LEU A 33 -15.56 -1.24 5.37
N LEU A 34 -14.86 -2.24 5.89
CA LEU A 34 -15.34 -3.04 7.00
C LEU A 34 -15.52 -2.20 8.26
N GLY A 35 -14.58 -1.31 8.56
CA GLY A 35 -14.64 -0.34 9.65
C GLY A 35 -15.87 0.56 9.54
N ALA A 36 -16.09 1.16 8.36
CA ALA A 36 -17.28 1.98 8.11
C ALA A 36 -18.59 1.23 8.42
N VAL A 37 -18.72 -0.01 7.97
CA VAL A 37 -19.96 -0.79 8.12
C VAL A 37 -20.15 -1.33 9.53
N ARG A 38 -19.07 -1.82 10.16
CA ARG A 38 -19.14 -2.54 11.45
C ARG A 38 -18.96 -1.62 12.66
N HIS A 39 -18.11 -0.60 12.54
CA HIS A 39 -17.72 0.29 13.64
C HIS A 39 -18.12 1.76 13.42
N GLN A 40 -18.63 2.11 12.22
CA GLN A 40 -18.87 3.51 11.82
C GLN A 40 -17.60 4.37 11.89
N GLY A 41 -16.43 3.75 11.66
CA GLY A 41 -15.12 4.37 11.87
C GLY A 41 -14.01 3.33 11.73
N PHE A 42 -12.85 3.59 12.34
CA PHE A 42 -11.74 2.65 12.31
C PHE A 42 -12.07 1.33 13.01
N ILE A 43 -11.53 0.23 12.50
CA ILE A 43 -11.39 -0.97 13.32
C ILE A 43 -10.38 -0.64 14.43
N PRO A 44 -10.59 -1.04 15.70
CA PRO A 44 -9.75 -0.55 16.81
C PRO A 44 -8.24 -0.82 16.67
N TRP A 45 -7.86 -1.86 15.92
CA TRP A 45 -6.48 -2.26 15.65
C TRP A 45 -6.03 -2.00 14.20
N ASP A 46 -6.84 -1.34 13.38
CA ASP A 46 -6.43 -0.89 12.03
C ASP A 46 -5.50 0.32 12.14
N ASP A 47 -4.53 0.36 11.24
CA ASP A 47 -3.49 1.38 11.12
C ASP A 47 -3.32 1.89 9.68
N ASP A 48 -4.24 1.60 8.78
CA ASP A 48 -4.24 2.11 7.41
C ASP A 48 -5.62 2.58 6.95
N MET A 49 -5.64 3.24 5.79
CA MET A 49 -6.87 3.51 5.05
C MET A 49 -6.67 3.22 3.56
N ASP A 50 -7.55 2.39 3.02
CA ASP A 50 -7.52 1.92 1.64
C ASP A 50 -8.70 2.45 0.83
N PHE A 51 -8.38 3.03 -0.32
CA PHE A 51 -9.34 3.49 -1.29
C PHE A 51 -9.07 2.86 -2.65
N VAL A 52 -10.11 2.71 -3.45
CA VAL A 52 -10.00 2.32 -4.85
C VAL A 52 -10.63 3.34 -5.76
N MET A 53 -10.06 3.56 -6.93
CA MET A 53 -10.58 4.45 -7.97
C MET A 53 -10.71 3.72 -9.32
N PRO A 54 -11.80 3.91 -10.08
CA PRO A 54 -11.85 3.50 -11.48
C PRO A 54 -10.61 3.99 -12.23
N ARG A 55 -10.01 3.15 -13.10
CA ARG A 55 -8.76 3.50 -13.82
C ARG A 55 -8.77 4.89 -14.47
N ALA A 56 -9.88 5.29 -15.08
CA ALA A 56 -9.99 6.61 -15.70
C ALA A 56 -9.87 7.76 -14.67
N ASP A 57 -10.54 7.62 -13.52
CA ASP A 57 -10.48 8.60 -12.42
C ASP A 57 -9.10 8.59 -11.75
N TYR A 58 -8.48 7.41 -11.62
CA TYR A 58 -7.11 7.24 -11.11
C TYR A 58 -6.06 7.95 -11.96
N GLU A 59 -6.08 7.80 -13.29
CA GLU A 59 -5.14 8.51 -14.17
C GLU A 59 -5.45 10.02 -14.22
N LYS A 60 -6.72 10.41 -14.11
CA LYS A 60 -7.11 11.82 -14.00
C LYS A 60 -6.57 12.45 -12.71
N LEU A 61 -6.62 11.75 -11.57
CA LEU A 61 -6.01 12.19 -10.31
C LEU A 61 -4.51 12.49 -10.48
N ILE A 62 -3.77 11.58 -11.11
CA ILE A 62 -2.33 11.77 -11.39
C ILE A 62 -2.11 12.99 -12.27
N GLY A 63 -2.88 13.14 -13.36
CA GLY A 63 -2.74 14.26 -14.28
C GLY A 63 -2.99 15.61 -13.60
N LEU A 64 -4.04 15.71 -12.79
CA LEU A 64 -4.36 16.91 -12.01
C LEU A 64 -3.25 17.24 -11.01
N PHE A 65 -2.68 16.24 -10.35
CA PHE A 65 -1.55 16.45 -9.45
C PHE A 65 -0.30 16.96 -10.17
N GLU A 66 0.05 16.35 -11.30
CA GLU A 66 1.22 16.77 -12.10
C GLU A 66 1.08 18.21 -12.65
N GLN A 67 -0.15 18.65 -12.88
CA GLN A 67 -0.47 20.00 -13.34
C GLN A 67 -0.53 21.04 -12.21
N GLY A 68 -0.57 20.60 -10.94
CA GLY A 68 -0.79 21.48 -9.79
C GLY A 68 -2.25 21.88 -9.58
N ASP A 69 -3.19 21.25 -10.29
CA ASP A 69 -4.61 21.60 -10.31
C ASP A 69 -5.46 20.75 -9.38
N LEU A 70 -4.86 19.76 -8.69
CA LEU A 70 -5.59 18.83 -7.83
C LEU A 70 -6.20 19.48 -6.58
N GLY A 71 -5.69 20.64 -6.15
CA GLY A 71 -6.23 21.36 -4.98
C GLY A 71 -5.81 20.79 -3.62
N LEU A 72 -4.86 19.86 -3.58
CA LEU A 72 -4.27 19.37 -2.33
C LEU A 72 -3.40 20.45 -1.67
N GLU A 73 -3.46 20.51 -0.34
CA GLU A 73 -2.58 21.34 0.48
C GLU A 73 -1.10 20.95 0.28
N SER A 74 -0.19 21.92 0.38
CA SER A 74 1.23 21.73 0.06
C SER A 74 1.97 20.74 0.97
N GLN A 75 1.37 20.32 2.09
CA GLN A 75 1.91 19.28 2.96
C GLN A 75 1.74 17.87 2.37
N TYR A 76 0.77 17.68 1.47
CA TYR A 76 0.48 16.37 0.91
C TYR A 76 1.26 16.11 -0.37
N ASN A 77 1.67 14.86 -0.57
CA ASN A 77 2.37 14.42 -1.77
C ASN A 77 1.82 13.09 -2.29
N LEU A 78 1.68 12.98 -3.61
CA LEU A 78 1.30 11.73 -4.27
C LEU A 78 2.55 10.97 -4.71
N CYS A 79 2.78 9.83 -4.09
CA CYS A 79 3.81 8.86 -4.43
C CYS A 79 3.25 7.80 -5.38
N TYR A 80 3.76 7.72 -6.60
CA TYR A 80 3.32 6.77 -7.62
C TYR A 80 4.44 6.43 -8.61
N ILE A 81 4.28 5.34 -9.36
CA ILE A 81 5.27 4.90 -10.35
C ILE A 81 5.38 5.90 -11.52
N LYS A 82 6.51 6.60 -11.61
CA LYS A 82 6.92 7.40 -12.77
C LYS A 82 7.81 6.60 -13.72
N PRO A 83 7.89 6.97 -15.03
CA PRO A 83 8.85 6.36 -15.93
C PRO A 83 10.29 6.49 -15.38
N ASN A 84 10.99 5.37 -15.22
CA ASN A 84 12.34 5.26 -14.66
C ASN A 84 12.46 5.55 -13.15
N ASP A 85 11.37 5.50 -12.40
CA ASP A 85 11.39 5.61 -10.94
C ASP A 85 11.76 4.28 -10.26
N THR A 86 12.30 4.38 -9.04
CA THR A 86 12.53 3.27 -8.11
C THR A 86 11.32 2.96 -7.23
N TYR A 87 10.31 3.84 -7.23
CA TYR A 87 9.01 3.57 -6.59
C TYR A 87 8.41 2.28 -7.16
N TYR A 88 8.15 1.32 -6.28
CA TYR A 88 7.84 -0.06 -6.66
C TYR A 88 6.42 -0.48 -6.28
N PHE A 89 5.70 0.32 -5.49
CA PHE A 89 4.31 0.02 -5.19
C PHE A 89 3.44 0.26 -6.42
N PRO A 90 2.54 -0.68 -6.75
CA PRO A 90 1.73 -0.62 -7.96
C PRO A 90 0.49 0.28 -7.84
N PHE A 91 0.41 1.07 -6.77
CA PHE A 91 -0.70 1.94 -6.40
C PHE A 91 -0.14 3.28 -5.92
N ILE A 92 -1.03 4.25 -5.70
CA ILE A 92 -0.67 5.56 -5.17
C ILE A 92 -0.60 5.47 -3.64
N LYS A 93 0.43 6.09 -3.05
CA LYS A 93 0.42 6.51 -1.65
C LYS A 93 0.22 8.01 -1.59
N LEU A 94 -0.82 8.48 -0.90
CA LEU A 94 -0.96 9.90 -0.57
C LEU A 94 -0.40 10.09 0.85
N GLU A 95 0.73 10.78 0.95
CA GLU A 95 1.46 10.97 2.21
C GLU A 95 1.34 12.40 2.75
N ASP A 96 1.38 12.54 4.07
CA ASP A 96 1.66 13.80 4.75
C ASP A 96 3.17 13.99 4.96
N MET A 97 3.76 14.95 4.24
CA MET A 97 5.19 15.22 4.29
C MET A 97 5.68 15.84 5.60
N ASN A 98 4.78 16.30 6.47
CA ASN A 98 5.12 16.83 7.80
C ASN A 98 5.25 15.74 8.87
N THR A 99 5.00 14.49 8.51
CA THR A 99 5.12 13.34 9.39
C THR A 99 6.25 12.41 8.94
N THR A 100 6.59 11.45 9.79
CA THR A 100 7.58 10.40 9.52
C THR A 100 6.99 9.04 9.84
N LEU A 101 7.12 8.13 8.88
CA LEU A 101 6.89 6.71 8.99
C LEU A 101 8.13 5.99 8.46
N ILE A 102 8.75 5.15 9.30
CA ILE A 102 9.90 4.33 8.94
C ILE A 102 9.55 2.87 9.11
N ASP A 103 9.50 2.15 8.00
CA ASP A 103 9.34 0.71 7.99
C ASP A 103 10.68 0.01 7.80
N LYS A 104 10.87 -1.06 8.56
CA LYS A 104 12.05 -1.94 8.47
C LYS A 104 11.71 -3.18 7.67
N TYR A 105 12.51 -3.45 6.64
CA TYR A 105 12.37 -4.64 5.79
C TYR A 105 13.65 -5.49 5.81
N GLU A 106 13.49 -6.80 5.93
CA GLU A 106 14.58 -7.74 5.67
C GLU A 106 14.66 -8.07 4.17
N SER A 107 15.77 -7.71 3.54
CA SER A 107 16.12 -8.15 2.19
C SER A 107 17.07 -9.35 2.26
N PRO A 108 16.79 -10.47 1.58
CA PRO A 108 17.74 -11.59 1.46
C PRO A 108 18.91 -11.32 0.50
N THR A 109 18.90 -10.21 -0.26
CA THR A 109 19.85 -10.01 -1.38
C THR A 109 20.56 -8.65 -1.44
N ALA A 110 20.29 -7.71 -0.55
CA ALA A 110 20.85 -6.37 -0.68
C ALA A 110 22.32 -6.28 -0.24
N LYS A 111 23.26 -6.39 -1.20
CA LYS A 111 24.47 -5.55 -1.13
C LYS A 111 24.00 -4.11 -1.30
N VAL A 112 23.76 -3.43 -0.17
CA VAL A 112 23.56 -1.98 -0.02
C VAL A 112 22.77 -1.35 -1.16
N ILE A 113 21.44 -1.28 -1.01
CA ILE A 113 20.65 -0.34 -1.83
C ILE A 113 21.01 1.06 -1.29
N LYS A 114 21.95 1.73 -1.98
CA LYS A 114 22.15 3.17 -1.79
C LYS A 114 20.92 3.87 -2.34
N PHE A 115 19.94 4.13 -1.49
CA PHE A 115 19.01 5.21 -1.77
C PHE A 115 19.83 6.52 -1.80
N PRO A 116 19.53 7.46 -2.71
CA PRO A 116 20.28 8.71 -2.85
C PRO A 116 20.36 9.56 -1.57
N PHE A 117 19.65 9.18 -0.51
CA PHE A 117 19.56 9.88 0.76
C PHE A 117 19.96 9.05 2.00
N CYS A 118 20.42 7.80 1.85
CA CYS A 118 20.83 6.95 2.96
C CYS A 118 22.35 6.69 2.91
N LYS A 119 23.11 7.32 3.81
CA LYS A 119 24.53 6.99 4.01
C LYS A 119 24.62 5.78 4.93
N CYS A 120 24.76 4.58 4.37
CA CYS A 120 25.11 3.40 5.17
C CYS A 120 26.63 3.39 5.37
N ASP A 121 27.08 3.35 6.63
CA ASP A 121 28.50 3.26 6.99
C ASP A 121 29.05 1.85 6.64
N ASP A 122 30.21 1.79 6.00
CA ASP A 122 30.79 0.58 5.37
C ASP A 122 31.28 -0.50 6.37
N LYS A 123 30.91 -0.43 7.66
CA LYS A 123 31.54 -1.22 8.74
C LYS A 123 30.62 -2.16 9.54
N GLU A 124 29.32 -2.25 9.24
CA GLU A 124 28.39 -3.15 9.97
C GLU A 124 28.27 -4.55 9.31
N PRO A 125 28.05 -5.62 10.11
CA PRO A 125 28.01 -6.99 9.63
C PRO A 125 26.78 -7.27 8.75
N ARG A 126 27.01 -8.04 7.69
CA ARG A 126 26.07 -8.35 6.59
C ARG A 126 24.78 -9.07 7.07
N GLY A 127 23.78 -8.29 7.45
CA GLY A 127 22.36 -8.63 7.37
C GLY A 127 21.68 -7.54 6.55
N ASN A 128 20.96 -7.88 5.48
CA ASN A 128 20.47 -6.84 4.55
C ASN A 128 19.15 -6.23 5.02
N ILE A 129 19.22 -5.39 6.05
CA ILE A 129 18.08 -4.60 6.53
C ILE A 129 17.97 -3.33 5.68
N VAL A 130 16.77 -3.05 5.17
CA VAL A 130 16.46 -1.85 4.39
C VAL A 130 15.38 -1.08 5.14
N TYR A 131 15.62 0.21 5.39
CA TYR A 131 14.62 1.12 5.93
C TYR A 131 13.94 1.85 4.78
N GLN A 132 12.61 1.90 4.80
CA GLN A 132 11.82 2.74 3.94
C GLN A 132 11.26 3.89 4.77
N THR A 133 11.52 5.11 4.33
CA THR A 133 11.11 6.32 5.03
C THR A 133 10.14 7.10 4.15
N MET A 134 8.96 7.41 4.68
CA MET A 134 7.89 8.17 4.02
C MET A 134 7.10 8.97 5.05
N GLY A 135 6.12 9.77 4.62
CA GLY A 135 5.10 10.31 5.54
C GLY A 135 4.06 9.25 5.90
N VAL A 136 3.29 9.46 6.97
CA VAL A 136 2.03 8.72 7.17
C VAL A 136 1.17 8.88 5.93
N ASN A 137 0.56 7.80 5.47
CA ASN A 137 -0.03 7.74 4.14
C ASN A 137 -1.27 6.85 4.09
N ILE A 138 -2.12 7.12 3.11
CA ILE A 138 -3.23 6.26 2.70
C ILE A 138 -2.93 5.61 1.35
N ASP A 139 -3.52 4.45 1.11
CA ASP A 139 -3.34 3.69 -0.11
C ASP A 139 -4.51 3.90 -1.07
N ILE A 140 -4.19 4.26 -2.32
CA ILE A 140 -5.17 4.50 -3.38
C ILE A 140 -4.87 3.53 -4.51
N PHE A 141 -5.72 2.52 -4.65
CA PHE A 141 -5.58 1.45 -5.64
C PHE A 141 -6.33 1.76 -6.94
N PRO A 142 -5.79 1.37 -8.10
CA PRO A 142 -6.54 1.39 -9.33
C PRO A 142 -7.52 0.20 -9.40
N LEU A 143 -8.78 0.48 -9.74
CA LEU A 143 -9.82 -0.49 -10.08
C LEU A 143 -9.78 -0.73 -11.60
N ASP A 144 -9.25 -1.90 -11.98
CA ASP A 144 -8.99 -2.25 -13.36
C ASP A 144 -10.00 -3.26 -13.93
N TYR A 145 -10.18 -3.17 -15.25
CA TYR A 145 -10.93 -4.15 -16.02
C TYR A 145 -10.13 -5.43 -16.20
N MET A 146 -10.82 -6.56 -16.09
CA MET A 146 -10.24 -7.87 -16.35
C MET A 146 -10.68 -8.37 -17.74
N LYS A 147 -9.69 -8.67 -18.60
CA LYS A 147 -9.84 -9.05 -20.02
C LYS A 147 -10.55 -10.40 -20.30
N GLY A 148 -11.07 -11.10 -19.31
CA GLY A 148 -11.65 -12.42 -19.57
C GLY A 148 -12.19 -13.18 -18.37
N ASN A 149 -12.09 -14.51 -18.44
CA ASN A 149 -12.64 -15.44 -17.45
C ASN A 149 -11.66 -15.66 -16.28
N TYR A 150 -12.09 -16.42 -15.25
CA TYR A 150 -11.30 -16.73 -14.05
C TYR A 150 -9.85 -17.19 -14.31
N LYS A 151 -9.54 -17.82 -15.45
CA LYS A 151 -8.18 -18.30 -15.77
C LYS A 151 -7.21 -17.18 -16.12
N ASP A 152 -7.70 -16.10 -16.74
CA ASP A 152 -6.86 -14.94 -17.04
C ASP A 152 -6.45 -14.23 -15.75
N HIS A 153 -7.34 -14.20 -14.77
CA HIS A 153 -7.04 -13.71 -13.42
C HIS A 153 -5.94 -14.54 -12.75
N LEU A 154 -6.02 -15.88 -12.77
CA LEU A 154 -4.99 -16.74 -12.20
C LEU A 154 -3.61 -16.52 -12.83
N THR A 155 -3.57 -16.26 -14.12
CA THR A 155 -2.31 -15.98 -14.85
C THR A 155 -1.70 -14.67 -14.37
N HIS A 156 -2.49 -13.59 -14.31
CA HIS A 156 -2.03 -12.28 -13.82
C HIS A 156 -1.63 -12.32 -12.34
N TYR A 157 -2.43 -12.98 -11.48
CA TYR A 157 -2.11 -13.22 -10.08
C TYR A 157 -0.81 -14.03 -9.90
N GLY A 158 -0.61 -15.07 -10.72
CA GLY A 158 0.61 -15.88 -10.70
C GLY A 158 1.86 -15.07 -11.06
N ILE A 159 1.77 -14.24 -12.10
CA ILE A 159 2.85 -13.32 -12.51
C ILE A 159 3.20 -12.37 -11.37
N PHE A 160 2.20 -11.74 -10.75
CA PHE A 160 2.43 -10.87 -9.60
C PHE A 160 3.00 -11.56 -8.37
N ARG A 161 2.46 -12.73 -8.00
CA ARG A 161 2.98 -13.47 -6.85
C ARG A 161 4.44 -13.77 -7.04
N LEU A 162 4.87 -14.12 -8.25
CA LEU A 162 6.29 -14.31 -8.58
C LEU A 162 7.10 -13.00 -8.46
N MET A 163 6.47 -11.84 -8.69
CA MET A 163 7.09 -10.51 -8.64
C MET A 163 7.19 -9.92 -7.22
N MET A 164 6.16 -10.01 -6.38
CA MET A 164 6.25 -9.61 -4.95
C MET A 164 7.15 -10.52 -4.14
N GLN A 165 7.34 -11.74 -4.63
CA GLN A 165 8.27 -12.70 -4.08
C GLN A 165 9.71 -12.45 -4.53
N PHE A 166 9.93 -11.61 -5.54
CA PHE A 166 11.26 -11.29 -6.05
C PHE A 166 12.20 -10.66 -5.00
N PRO A 167 11.73 -9.77 -4.10
CA PRO A 167 12.56 -9.23 -3.03
C PRO A 167 12.75 -10.18 -1.83
N HIS A 168 11.90 -11.19 -1.63
CA HIS A 168 11.85 -11.94 -0.36
C HIS A 168 12.10 -13.45 -0.48
N CYS A 169 12.19 -14.01 -1.69
CA CYS A 169 12.18 -15.46 -1.83
C CYS A 169 13.53 -16.13 -1.75
N ASP A 170 13.69 -16.86 -0.66
CA ASP A 170 14.50 -18.05 -0.61
C ASP A 170 13.88 -19.14 -1.52
N ILE A 171 14.47 -19.33 -2.72
CA ILE A 171 13.94 -20.22 -3.79
C ILE A 171 13.73 -21.66 -3.27
N ALA A 172 14.45 -22.04 -2.22
CA ALA A 172 14.35 -23.34 -1.57
C ALA A 172 12.94 -23.66 -1.07
N ARG A 173 12.15 -22.65 -0.66
CA ARG A 173 10.88 -22.87 0.07
C ARG A 173 9.63 -22.95 -0.83
N LEU A 174 9.72 -22.58 -2.11
CA LEU A 174 8.53 -22.28 -2.96
C LEU A 174 8.23 -23.23 -4.12
N SER A 175 9.01 -24.30 -4.31
CA SER A 175 8.65 -25.29 -5.34
C SER A 175 9.18 -26.69 -5.05
N ARG A 176 8.27 -27.68 -5.07
CA ARG A 176 8.62 -29.11 -5.11
C ARG A 176 9.03 -29.59 -6.52
N GLY A 177 8.79 -28.79 -7.56
CA GLY A 177 9.02 -29.16 -8.97
C GLY A 177 10.23 -28.47 -9.63
N LEU A 178 11.05 -29.26 -10.32
CA LEU A 178 12.32 -28.84 -10.95
C LEU A 178 12.15 -27.72 -12.00
N LEU A 179 11.10 -27.78 -12.83
CA LEU A 179 10.79 -26.76 -13.84
C LEU A 179 10.53 -25.37 -13.25
N LYS A 180 9.79 -25.30 -12.14
CA LYS A 180 9.52 -24.05 -11.43
C LYS A 180 10.78 -23.47 -10.80
N LYS A 181 11.71 -24.32 -10.31
CA LYS A 181 13.04 -23.88 -9.84
C LYS A 181 13.87 -23.27 -10.96
N ILE A 182 13.87 -23.87 -12.15
CA ILE A 182 14.60 -23.36 -13.32
C ILE A 182 14.03 -22.02 -13.78
N LEU A 183 12.70 -21.91 -13.89
CA LEU A 183 12.02 -20.66 -14.27
C LEU A 183 12.31 -19.54 -13.27
N LEU A 184 12.24 -19.83 -11.96
CA LEU A 184 12.55 -18.87 -10.90
C LEU A 184 14.03 -18.43 -10.92
N LYS A 185 14.96 -19.34 -11.24
CA LYS A 185 16.38 -18.99 -11.43
C LYS A 185 16.59 -18.07 -12.63
N GLY A 186 15.91 -18.33 -13.75
CA GLY A 186 15.96 -17.48 -14.94
C GLY A 186 15.39 -16.08 -14.68
N ILE A 187 14.28 -15.98 -13.97
CA ILE A 187 13.69 -14.70 -13.58
C ILE A 187 14.63 -13.93 -12.63
N LYS A 188 15.29 -14.60 -11.66
CA LYS A 188 16.29 -13.97 -10.77
C LYS A 188 17.53 -13.43 -11.50
N ALA A 189 17.83 -13.94 -12.70
CA ALA A 189 18.95 -13.44 -13.50
C ALA A 189 18.62 -12.12 -14.22
N LEU A 190 17.34 -11.72 -14.29
CA LEU A 190 16.95 -10.43 -14.85
C LEU A 190 17.27 -9.30 -13.85
N PRO A 191 17.80 -8.15 -14.32
CA PRO A 191 17.97 -6.98 -13.46
C PRO A 191 16.64 -6.59 -12.82
N ARG A 192 16.61 -6.40 -11.49
CA ARG A 192 15.39 -6.04 -10.75
C ARG A 192 14.73 -4.80 -11.35
N GLU A 193 15.52 -3.79 -11.69
CA GLU A 193 15.04 -2.55 -12.33
C GLU A 193 14.36 -2.82 -13.68
N TYR A 194 14.87 -3.77 -14.47
CA TYR A 194 14.25 -4.15 -15.73
C TYR A 194 12.90 -4.83 -15.50
N VAL A 195 12.83 -5.75 -14.53
CA VAL A 195 11.57 -6.41 -14.16
C VAL A 195 10.57 -5.38 -13.66
N LEU A 196 10.96 -4.52 -12.71
CA LEU A 196 10.10 -3.47 -12.16
C LEU A 196 9.67 -2.45 -13.21
N LYS A 197 10.54 -2.07 -14.15
CA LYS A 197 10.19 -1.17 -15.26
C LYS A 197 9.18 -1.81 -16.20
N LYS A 198 9.37 -3.08 -16.57
CA LYS A 198 8.43 -3.80 -17.44
C LYS A 198 7.08 -4.04 -16.75
N VAL A 199 7.11 -4.28 -15.45
CA VAL A 199 5.95 -4.45 -14.58
C VAL A 199 5.20 -3.14 -14.39
N GLY A 200 5.87 -2.07 -13.96
CA GLY A 200 5.30 -0.72 -13.82
C GLY A 200 4.68 -0.26 -15.12
N HIS A 201 5.34 -0.51 -16.25
CA HIS A 201 4.76 -0.29 -17.57
C HIS A 201 3.51 -1.14 -17.80
N THR A 202 3.54 -2.45 -17.53
CA THR A 202 2.37 -3.33 -17.73
C THR A 202 1.22 -3.02 -16.77
N MET A 203 1.49 -2.52 -15.56
CA MET A 203 0.49 -2.17 -14.56
C MET A 203 -0.13 -0.80 -14.83
N ARG A 204 0.67 0.17 -15.32
CA ARG A 204 0.17 1.49 -15.75
C ARG A 204 -0.55 1.42 -17.09
N PHE A 205 -0.06 0.60 -18.02
CA PHE A 205 -0.59 0.43 -19.38
C PHE A 205 -1.31 -0.91 -19.58
N GLY A 206 -1.78 -1.53 -18.50
CA GLY A 206 -2.63 -2.73 -18.52
C GLY A 206 -3.97 -2.46 -19.22
N PRO A 207 -4.96 -3.37 -19.18
CA PRO A 207 -6.26 -3.16 -19.82
C PRO A 207 -7.00 -1.91 -19.32
N GLN A 208 -6.71 -0.75 -19.90
CA GLN A 208 -7.40 0.51 -19.60
C GLN A 208 -8.78 0.60 -20.26
N LYS A 209 -9.08 -0.34 -21.16
CA LYS A 209 -10.35 -0.40 -21.88
C LYS A 209 -11.25 -1.45 -21.25
N ASP A 210 -12.55 -1.11 -21.19
CA ASP A 210 -13.60 -2.05 -20.80
C ASP A 210 -13.43 -3.34 -21.60
N SER A 211 -13.12 -4.42 -20.88
CA SER A 211 -12.67 -5.68 -21.47
C SER A 211 -13.38 -6.88 -20.90
N GLY A 212 -14.44 -6.66 -20.11
CA GLY A 212 -15.21 -7.76 -19.54
C GLY A 212 -16.14 -7.37 -18.40
N LYS A 213 -16.72 -8.41 -17.82
CA LYS A 213 -17.72 -8.32 -16.75
C LYS A 213 -17.13 -7.96 -15.38
N TYR A 214 -15.84 -8.24 -15.17
CA TYR A 214 -15.23 -8.21 -13.85
C TYR A 214 -14.27 -7.05 -13.67
N LEU A 215 -14.24 -6.53 -12.44
CA LEU A 215 -13.28 -5.58 -11.94
C LEU A 215 -12.41 -6.25 -10.88
N SER A 216 -11.15 -5.82 -10.82
CA SER A 216 -10.26 -6.12 -9.73
C SER A 216 -9.52 -4.84 -9.39
N TYR A 217 -9.47 -4.50 -8.11
CA TYR A 217 -8.38 -3.66 -7.66
C TYR A 217 -7.17 -4.55 -7.46
N TRP A 218 -6.04 -4.14 -8.00
CA TRP A 218 -4.87 -5.01 -8.08
C TRP A 218 -4.35 -5.35 -6.69
N TYR A 219 -4.07 -6.65 -6.52
CA TYR A 219 -3.37 -7.26 -5.41
C TYR A 219 -4.11 -7.29 -4.08
N ALA A 220 -5.33 -7.84 -4.13
CA ALA A 220 -5.91 -8.47 -2.95
C ALA A 220 -4.87 -9.39 -2.29
N ILE A 221 -4.35 -8.90 -1.17
CA ILE A 221 -3.68 -9.65 -0.11
C ILE A 221 -4.50 -10.94 0.21
N TRP A 222 -5.82 -10.88 -0.05
CA TRP A 222 -6.84 -11.93 0.04
C TRP A 222 -6.83 -13.00 -1.06
N GLY A 223 -5.87 -12.94 -1.99
CA GLY A 223 -5.57 -14.04 -2.92
C GLY A 223 -6.49 -14.13 -4.13
N TYR A 224 -6.42 -15.28 -4.82
CA TYR A 224 -7.02 -15.47 -6.14
C TYR A 224 -8.57 -15.54 -6.18
N ARG A 225 -9.22 -15.36 -5.03
CA ARG A 225 -10.61 -15.76 -4.78
C ARG A 225 -11.63 -14.62 -4.82
N VAL A 226 -11.18 -13.37 -4.85
CA VAL A 226 -12.09 -12.21 -4.78
C VAL A 226 -12.22 -11.59 -6.17
N HIS A 227 -13.42 -11.70 -6.77
CA HIS A 227 -13.77 -11.05 -8.02
C HIS A 227 -14.99 -10.18 -7.83
N PHE A 228 -14.89 -8.95 -8.28
CA PHE A 228 -16.01 -8.03 -8.26
C PHE A 228 -16.64 -7.98 -9.64
N ASP A 229 -17.95 -8.03 -9.67
CA ASP A 229 -18.76 -7.77 -10.83
C ASP A 229 -18.73 -6.25 -11.06
N LYS A 230 -18.71 -5.78 -12.31
CA LYS A 230 -18.66 -4.33 -12.60
C LYS A 230 -19.76 -3.55 -11.87
N LYS A 231 -20.96 -4.13 -11.83
CA LYS A 231 -22.13 -3.62 -11.11
C LYS A 231 -21.91 -3.41 -9.60
N ASP A 232 -20.90 -4.02 -9.00
CA ASP A 232 -20.60 -3.79 -7.59
C ASP A 232 -20.16 -2.34 -7.34
N PHE A 233 -19.54 -1.71 -8.34
CA PHE A 233 -18.94 -0.36 -8.29
C PHE A 233 -19.64 0.67 -9.21
N GLU A 234 -20.80 0.33 -9.79
CA GLU A 234 -21.55 1.25 -10.68
C GLU A 234 -22.23 2.38 -9.89
N GLU A 235 -22.76 2.05 -8.72
CA GLU A 235 -23.40 3.01 -7.82
C GLU A 235 -22.61 3.12 -6.51
N SER A 236 -22.63 4.31 -5.91
CA SER A 236 -22.04 4.58 -4.60
C SER A 236 -23.12 4.84 -3.54
N VAL A 237 -22.73 4.67 -2.28
CA VAL A 237 -23.47 5.13 -1.11
C VAL A 237 -22.49 5.84 -0.18
N SER A 238 -22.94 6.87 0.52
CA SER A 238 -22.13 7.52 1.56
C SER A 238 -22.32 6.78 2.88
N LEU A 239 -21.22 6.31 3.49
CA LEU A 239 -21.22 5.65 4.79
C LEU A 239 -20.54 6.55 5.83
N ALA A 240 -21.10 6.60 7.03
CA ALA A 240 -20.49 7.31 8.15
C ALA A 240 -19.13 6.69 8.50
N PHE A 241 -18.16 7.56 8.82
CA PHE A 241 -16.84 7.18 9.25
C PHE A 241 -16.30 8.26 10.20
N GLU A 242 -16.23 7.94 11.49
CA GLU A 242 -15.87 8.88 12.55
C GLU A 242 -16.74 10.15 12.50
N ASP A 243 -16.15 11.32 12.27
CA ASP A 243 -16.81 12.63 12.18
C ASP A 243 -17.15 13.05 10.74
N THR A 244 -17.04 12.15 9.77
CA THR A 244 -17.28 12.42 8.35
C THR A 244 -18.01 11.25 7.68
N SER A 245 -18.02 11.24 6.34
CA SER A 245 -18.46 10.11 5.54
C SER A 245 -17.60 9.95 4.30
N PHE A 246 -17.52 8.72 3.81
CA PHE A 246 -16.81 8.39 2.57
C PHE A 246 -17.70 7.55 1.65
N LEU A 247 -17.41 7.60 0.35
CA LEU A 247 -18.08 6.78 -0.62
C LEU A 247 -17.70 5.30 -0.44
N ALA A 248 -18.71 4.44 -0.47
CA ALA A 248 -18.58 3.01 -0.55
C ALA A 248 -19.38 2.49 -1.76
N PRO A 249 -19.03 1.32 -2.32
CA PRO A 249 -19.83 0.74 -3.39
C PRO A 249 -21.20 0.36 -2.84
N LYS A 250 -22.29 0.65 -3.55
CA LYS A 250 -23.66 0.37 -3.07
C LYS A 250 -23.87 -1.12 -2.71
N ASN A 251 -23.14 -2.00 -3.38
CA ASN A 251 -23.14 -3.45 -3.14
C ASN A 251 -22.07 -3.90 -2.13
N PHE A 252 -21.69 -3.04 -1.17
CA PHE A 252 -20.62 -3.32 -0.19
C PHE A 252 -20.82 -4.63 0.59
N ASP A 253 -22.06 -5.02 0.91
CA ASP A 253 -22.33 -6.27 1.65
C ASP A 253 -21.84 -7.51 0.89
N ARG A 254 -22.03 -7.54 -0.43
CA ARG A 254 -21.51 -8.62 -1.29
C ARG A 254 -19.98 -8.58 -1.33
N ILE A 255 -19.39 -7.39 -1.46
CA ILE A 255 -17.93 -7.19 -1.47
C ILE A 255 -17.32 -7.72 -0.16
N LEU A 256 -17.85 -7.32 0.99
CA LEU A 256 -17.36 -7.73 2.31
C LEU A 256 -17.54 -9.24 2.55
N LYS A 257 -18.65 -9.84 2.11
CA LYS A 257 -18.84 -11.31 2.16
C LYS A 257 -17.84 -12.06 1.30
N LEU A 258 -17.50 -11.54 0.11
CA LEU A 258 -16.48 -12.16 -0.74
C LEU A 258 -15.07 -12.04 -0.17
N THR A 259 -14.77 -10.93 0.50
CA THR A 259 -13.44 -10.66 1.06
C THR A 259 -13.22 -11.39 2.39
N PHE A 260 -14.18 -11.31 3.31
CA PHE A 260 -14.02 -11.73 4.72
C PHE A 260 -14.97 -12.85 5.16
N GLY A 261 -15.95 -13.23 4.34
CA GLY A 261 -16.97 -14.21 4.75
C GLY A 261 -17.97 -13.62 5.75
N ASP A 262 -18.03 -14.17 6.96
CA ASP A 262 -18.86 -13.64 8.05
C ASP A 262 -18.20 -12.40 8.68
N TYR A 263 -18.26 -11.28 7.97
CA TYR A 263 -17.50 -10.08 8.28
C TYR A 263 -18.04 -9.29 9.49
N MET A 264 -19.29 -9.53 9.89
CA MET A 264 -19.90 -8.85 11.04
C MET A 264 -19.44 -9.44 12.38
N SER A 265 -19.06 -10.72 12.38
CA SER A 265 -18.42 -11.35 13.53
C SER A 265 -17.01 -10.80 13.72
N LEU A 266 -16.64 -10.55 14.99
CA LEU A 266 -15.28 -10.17 15.31
C LEU A 266 -14.36 -11.39 15.17
N PRO A 267 -13.15 -11.25 14.60
CA PRO A 267 -12.17 -12.32 14.64
C PRO A 267 -11.75 -12.58 16.11
N PRO A 268 -11.20 -13.78 16.42
CA PRO A 268 -10.55 -14.06 17.70
C PRO A 268 -9.51 -13.00 18.07
N GLU A 269 -9.26 -12.75 19.35
CA GLU A 269 -8.34 -11.68 19.80
C GLU A 269 -6.92 -11.87 19.28
N GLU A 270 -6.47 -13.11 19.17
CA GLU A 270 -5.19 -13.51 18.61
C GLU A 270 -5.03 -13.21 17.11
N GLU A 271 -6.14 -12.94 16.40
CA GLU A 271 -6.15 -12.54 14.98
C GLU A 271 -6.37 -11.02 14.81
N ARG A 272 -6.41 -10.24 15.90
CA ARG A 272 -6.58 -8.78 15.90
C ARG A 272 -5.22 -8.09 16.02
N PHE A 273 -4.54 -7.90 14.90
CA PHE A 273 -3.23 -7.24 14.85
C PHE A 273 -3.21 -6.10 13.82
N THR A 274 -2.30 -5.16 14.04
CA THR A 274 -2.00 -4.02 13.17
C THR A 274 -1.14 -4.44 11.97
N HIS A 275 -1.18 -3.72 10.86
CA HIS A 275 -0.32 -4.03 9.71
C HIS A 275 1.13 -3.61 9.91
N ALA A 276 1.39 -2.61 10.75
CA ALA A 276 2.71 -2.14 11.16
C ALA A 276 3.55 -3.26 11.79
N ASN A 277 4.84 -3.28 11.46
CA ASN A 277 5.78 -4.18 12.11
C ASN A 277 6.13 -3.64 13.51
N ASP A 278 6.55 -4.52 14.42
CA ASP A 278 7.00 -4.14 15.77
C ASP A 278 8.12 -3.06 15.77
N ASP A 279 8.87 -2.97 14.66
CA ASP A 279 9.98 -2.03 14.46
C ASP A 279 9.58 -0.77 13.66
N THR A 280 8.30 -0.57 13.33
CA THR A 280 7.82 0.61 12.59
C THR A 280 7.90 1.85 13.50
N ILE A 281 8.59 2.89 13.02
CA ILE A 281 8.72 4.17 13.75
C ILE A 281 7.74 5.17 13.14
N ILE A 282 6.93 5.80 13.98
CA ILE A 282 5.99 6.84 13.59
C ILE A 282 6.25 8.10 14.41
N ASP A 283 6.45 9.24 13.73
CA ASP A 283 6.52 10.57 14.34
C ASP A 283 5.60 11.51 13.57
N LEU A 284 4.50 11.90 14.21
CA LEU A 284 3.47 12.77 13.62
C LEU A 284 3.84 14.27 13.66
N ASN A 285 4.98 14.62 14.27
CA ASN A 285 5.37 16.02 14.49
C ASN A 285 6.65 16.41 13.74
N SER A 286 7.31 15.46 13.07
CA SER A 286 8.55 15.73 12.33
C SER A 286 8.44 15.26 10.88
N PRO A 287 8.76 16.14 9.91
CA PRO A 287 8.93 15.77 8.52
C PRO A 287 10.01 14.72 8.32
N TYR A 288 9.72 13.65 7.57
CA TYR A 288 10.71 12.62 7.26
C TYR A 288 11.89 13.13 6.43
N LYS A 289 11.70 14.26 5.73
CA LYS A 289 12.71 14.92 4.91
C LYS A 289 13.75 15.66 5.75
N ASP A 290 13.47 15.91 7.02
CA ASP A 290 14.41 16.54 7.93
C ASP A 290 15.63 15.65 8.16
N ALA A 291 16.81 16.27 8.20
CA ALA A 291 18.09 15.57 8.24
C ALA A 291 18.26 14.64 9.46
N LYS A 292 17.41 14.76 10.49
CA LYS A 292 17.43 13.94 11.70
C LYS A 292 17.19 12.45 11.42
N TYR A 293 16.36 12.13 10.42
CA TYR A 293 16.02 10.74 10.08
C TYR A 293 16.91 10.15 8.99
N LYS A 294 17.79 10.95 8.36
CA LYS A 294 18.73 10.52 7.30
C LYS A 294 19.89 9.64 7.79
N GLY A 295 19.82 9.14 9.03
CA GLY A 295 20.95 8.47 9.69
C GLY A 295 20.61 7.63 10.92
N PHE A 296 19.42 7.00 10.99
CA PHE A 296 19.20 5.96 12.01
C PHE A 296 20.04 4.72 11.68
N LEU A 297 21.32 4.78 12.08
CA LEU A 297 22.10 3.63 12.46
C LEU A 297 21.52 3.12 13.79
N HIS A 298 21.29 1.82 13.83
CA HIS A 298 20.79 1.06 14.98
C HIS A 298 21.41 1.54 16.31
N PRO A 299 20.65 1.70 17.41
CA PRO A 299 21.26 1.67 18.73
C PRO A 299 21.67 0.21 18.97
N ARG A 300 22.97 -0.10 18.85
CA ARG A 300 23.53 -1.30 19.47
C ARG A 300 24.32 -0.87 20.69
N ASN A 301 23.80 -1.30 21.85
CA ASN A 301 24.57 -1.71 23.02
C ASN A 301 25.87 -0.92 23.28
N ASP A 302 25.75 0.22 23.94
CA ASP A 302 26.77 0.55 24.94
C ASP A 302 26.10 0.60 26.31
N LYS A 303 26.33 -0.47 27.08
CA LYS A 303 26.23 -0.41 28.53
C LYS A 303 27.33 0.56 28.99
N ARG A 304 27.07 1.86 28.92
CA ARG A 304 27.75 2.92 29.67
C ARG A 304 27.07 4.27 29.37
N ASN A 305 26.29 4.73 30.34
CA ASN A 305 25.83 6.10 30.54
C ASN A 305 25.28 6.87 29.33
N THR A 306 23.97 7.08 29.29
CA THR A 306 23.35 8.39 29.53
C THR A 306 21.83 8.24 29.52
N GLN A 307 21.15 9.09 30.30
CA GLN A 307 19.71 9.13 30.49
C GLN A 307 18.93 9.03 29.18
N THR A 308 18.20 7.94 29.01
CA THR A 308 17.07 7.86 28.09
C THR A 308 15.85 8.41 28.82
N ASP A 309 15.64 9.73 28.72
CA ASP A 309 14.35 10.30 29.05
C ASP A 309 13.36 9.95 27.93
N SER A 310 12.41 9.09 28.30
CA SER A 310 11.04 8.95 27.80
C SER A 310 10.78 9.31 26.32
N LEU A 311 10.74 8.29 25.46
CA LEU A 311 9.89 8.30 24.27
C LEU A 311 9.01 7.05 24.33
N TYR A 312 7.83 7.33 24.88
CA TYR A 312 6.60 6.56 25.06
C TYR A 312 6.46 5.19 24.37
N HIS A 313 6.30 4.15 25.19
CA HIS A 313 5.43 3.01 24.91
C HIS A 313 3.99 3.43 25.18
N TYR A 314 3.07 3.32 24.21
CA TYR A 314 1.65 2.96 24.40
C TYR A 314 1.05 2.43 23.11
#